data_AF-A0AAE3KPP8-F1
#
_entry.id   AF-A0AAE3KPP8-F1
#
_cell.length_a   1.000
_cell.length_b   1.000
_cell.length_c   1.000
_cell.angle_alpha   90.00
_cell.angle_beta   90.00
_cell.angle_gamma   90.00
#
_symmetry.space_group_name_H-M   'P 1'
#
loop_
_entity.id
_entity.type
_entity.pdbx_description
1 polymer ?
#
loop_
_entity_poly.entity_id
_entity_poly.type
_entity_poly.pdbx_seq_one_letter_code
_entity_poly.pdbx_strand_id
1 'polypeptide(L)'
;GNCADSDPFVKINNVLYNEDELKPIHRIHYMNYSIAQFRNLCNGIDEDVRYKDIFLHYRFLMNPEQKPSMLRRKTILELLNEKNQKVKNKIRRAFV
;
A
#
# COMPACT_ATOMS: atom_id res chain seq x y z
N GLY A 1 -1.73 17.37 -14.18
CA GLY A 1 -2.41 16.26 -13.49
C GLY A 1 -2.07 16.40 -12.01
N ASN A 2 -3.04 16.24 -11.11
CA ASN A 2 -2.77 16.34 -9.67
C ASN A 2 -1.76 15.27 -9.26
N CYS A 3 -0.69 15.70 -8.61
CA CYS A 3 0.27 14.81 -7.97
C CYS A 3 -0.41 14.27 -6.71
N ALA A 4 -0.70 12.97 -6.69
CA ALA A 4 -1.37 12.28 -5.58
C ALA A 4 -0.51 12.18 -4.29
N ASP A 5 0.62 12.88 -4.23
CA ASP A 5 1.61 12.79 -3.16
C ASP A 5 1.34 13.75 -1.99
N SER A 6 0.57 14.83 -2.21
CA SER A 6 0.38 15.90 -1.20
C SER A 6 -1.06 16.24 -0.90
N ASP A 7 -2.02 15.89 -1.76
CA ASP A 7 -3.38 16.34 -1.57
C ASP A 7 -4.02 15.58 -0.40
N PRO A 8 -4.63 16.27 0.56
CA PRO A 8 -5.52 15.61 1.50
C PRO A 8 -6.72 15.02 0.73
N PHE A 9 -7.08 13.78 1.07
CA PHE A 9 -8.24 13.11 0.49
C PHE A 9 -9.28 12.84 1.57
N VAL A 10 -10.54 13.03 1.19
CA VAL A 10 -11.70 12.71 2.03
C VAL A 10 -12.21 11.32 1.66
N LYS A 11 -12.42 10.49 2.68
CA LYS A 11 -13.02 9.16 2.53
C LYS A 11 -14.53 9.27 2.71
N ILE A 12 -15.31 8.92 1.68
CA ILE A 12 -16.77 8.83 1.75
C ILE A 12 -17.20 7.49 1.15
N ASN A 13 -17.92 6.65 1.90
CA ASN A 13 -18.42 5.35 1.43
C ASN A 13 -17.38 4.46 0.72
N ASN A 14 -16.17 4.40 1.29
CA ASN A 14 -15.01 3.68 0.75
C ASN A 14 -14.45 4.20 -0.60
N VAL A 15 -14.89 5.37 -1.06
CA VAL A 15 -14.30 6.09 -2.18
C VAL A 15 -13.45 7.24 -1.63
N LEU A 16 -12.27 7.44 -2.22
CA LEU A 16 -11.42 8.60 -1.93
C LEU A 16 -11.74 9.73 -2.90
N TYR A 17 -11.83 10.93 -2.38
CA TYR A 17 -12.09 12.15 -3.13
C TYR A 17 -10.95 13.14 -2.89
N ASN A 18 -10.52 13.88 -3.92
CA ASN A 18 -9.67 15.06 -3.65
C ASN A 18 -10.47 16.09 -2.84
N GLU A 19 -9.82 16.73 -1.87
CA GLU A 19 -10.51 17.70 -1.00
C GLU A 19 -11.01 18.92 -1.78
N ASP A 20 -10.28 19.34 -2.81
CA ASP A 20 -10.59 20.56 -3.56
C ASP A 20 -11.79 20.44 -4.52
N GLU A 21 -11.98 19.30 -5.18
CA GLU A 21 -12.97 19.18 -6.27
C GLU A 21 -13.93 17.98 -6.14
N LEU A 22 -13.82 17.20 -5.06
CA LEU A 22 -14.55 15.95 -4.86
C LEU A 22 -14.52 15.02 -6.11
N LYS A 23 -13.38 15.00 -6.82
CA LYS A 23 -13.13 14.06 -7.90
C LYS A 23 -12.75 12.71 -7.30
N PRO A 24 -13.44 11.61 -7.66
CA PRO A 24 -13.14 10.30 -7.12
C PRO A 24 -11.78 9.80 -7.63
N ILE A 25 -11.00 9.21 -6.74
CA ILE A 25 -9.70 8.62 -7.02
C ILE A 25 -9.80 7.13 -6.89
N HIS A 26 -9.70 6.47 -8.03
CA HIS A 26 -9.83 5.02 -8.13
C HIS A 26 -8.48 4.27 -8.00
N ARG A 27 -7.35 5.00 -7.88
CA ARG A 27 -6.01 4.43 -7.91
C ARG A 27 -5.12 4.98 -6.79
N ILE A 28 -5.01 4.22 -5.70
CA ILE A 28 -4.10 4.49 -4.57
C ILE A 28 -2.63 4.26 -4.94
N HIS A 29 -2.36 3.53 -6.03
CA HIS A 29 -1.01 3.20 -6.50
C HIS A 29 -0.15 4.40 -6.95
N TYR A 30 -0.69 5.62 -6.95
CA TYR A 30 0.05 6.84 -7.30
C TYR A 30 0.68 7.58 -6.12
N MET A 31 0.49 7.10 -4.88
CA MET A 31 1.03 7.75 -3.66
C MET A 31 2.50 7.37 -3.37
N ASN A 32 3.28 7.03 -4.39
CA ASN A 32 4.71 6.64 -4.27
C ASN A 32 5.05 5.52 -3.27
N TYR A 33 4.11 4.66 -2.92
CA TYR A 33 4.38 3.50 -2.06
C TYR A 33 5.00 2.34 -2.84
N SER A 34 5.84 1.57 -2.16
CA SER A 34 6.48 0.40 -2.76
C SER A 34 5.50 -0.75 -2.96
N ILE A 35 5.70 -1.54 -4.01
CA ILE A 35 4.95 -2.80 -4.24
C ILE A 35 5.06 -3.74 -3.04
N ALA A 36 6.20 -3.72 -2.32
CA ALA A 36 6.40 -4.51 -1.13
C ALA A 36 5.43 -4.14 -0.01
N GLN A 37 5.18 -2.85 0.23
CA GLN A 37 4.20 -2.39 1.22
C GLN A 37 2.79 -2.89 0.88
N PHE A 38 2.36 -2.80 -0.38
CA PHE A 38 1.06 -3.33 -0.78
C PHE A 38 0.95 -4.85 -0.63
N ARG A 39 2.01 -5.60 -0.94
CA ARG A 39 2.06 -7.05 -0.69
C ARG A 39 1.96 -7.37 0.80
N ASN A 40 2.66 -6.60 1.63
CA ASN A 40 2.65 -6.78 3.08
C ASN A 40 1.25 -6.53 3.66
N LEU A 41 0.57 -5.46 3.24
CA LEU A 41 -0.83 -5.22 3.60
C LEU A 41 -1.73 -6.42 3.23
N CYS A 42 -1.58 -6.96 2.02
CA CYS A 42 -2.37 -8.13 1.59
C CYS A 42 -2.10 -9.38 2.45
N ASN A 43 -0.90 -9.50 3.04
CA ASN A 43 -0.50 -10.59 3.93
C ASN A 43 -0.83 -10.32 5.40
N GLY A 44 -1.58 -9.26 5.71
CA GLY A 44 -1.92 -8.90 7.09
C GLY A 44 -0.80 -8.23 7.86
N ILE A 45 0.21 -7.68 7.16
CA ILE A 45 1.29 -6.91 7.79
C ILE A 45 0.93 -5.43 7.71
N ASP A 46 1.02 -4.76 8.85
CA ASP A 46 0.79 -3.33 8.95
C ASP A 46 1.93 -2.54 8.30
N GLU A 47 1.56 -1.57 7.47
CA GLU A 47 2.46 -0.70 6.74
C GLU A 47 2.00 0.75 6.87
N ASP A 48 2.96 1.67 6.75
CA ASP A 48 2.69 3.11 6.71
C ASP A 48 2.27 3.53 5.30
N VAL A 49 1.05 3.11 4.94
CA VAL A 49 0.37 3.45 3.69
C VAL A 49 -0.91 4.19 4.03
N ARG A 50 -1.04 5.42 3.52
CA ARG A 50 -2.25 6.22 3.69
C ARG A 50 -3.43 5.50 3.03
N TYR A 51 -4.59 5.49 3.69
CA TYR A 51 -5.81 4.81 3.23
C TYR A 51 -5.64 3.30 2.91
N LYS A 52 -4.76 2.61 3.65
CA LYS A 52 -4.57 1.15 3.55
C LYS A 52 -5.86 0.34 3.67
N ASP A 53 -6.83 0.84 4.43
CA ASP A 53 -8.16 0.25 4.57
C ASP A 53 -8.97 0.29 3.27
N ILE A 54 -8.91 1.40 2.52
CA ILE A 54 -9.54 1.54 1.21
C ILE A 54 -8.85 0.63 0.20
N PHE A 55 -7.51 0.61 0.20
CA PHE A 55 -6.75 -0.32 -0.64
C PHE A 55 -7.20 -1.77 -0.39
N LEU A 56 -7.25 -2.20 0.87
CA LEU A 56 -7.69 -3.55 1.24
C LEU A 56 -9.15 -3.82 0.87
N HIS A 57 -10.04 -2.82 1.00
CA HIS A 57 -11.43 -2.95 0.57
C HIS A 57 -11.54 -3.30 -0.93
N TYR A 58 -10.90 -2.52 -1.80
CA TYR A 58 -10.93 -2.78 -3.24
C TYR A 58 -10.15 -4.03 -3.63
N ARG A 59 -9.00 -4.28 -2.99
CA ARG A 59 -8.13 -5.43 -3.31
C ARG A 59 -8.84 -6.77 -3.12
N PHE A 60 -9.73 -6.84 -2.13
CA PHE A 60 -10.49 -8.03 -1.76
C PHE A 60 -11.99 -7.90 -2.08
N LEU A 61 -12.40 -6.92 -2.90
CA LEU A 61 -13.82 -6.67 -3.21
C LEU A 61 -14.55 -7.91 -3.73
N MET A 62 -13.89 -8.69 -4.60
CA MET A 62 -14.44 -9.92 -5.16
C MET A 62 -14.26 -11.15 -4.27
N ASN A 63 -13.33 -11.10 -3.31
CA ASN A 63 -12.96 -12.22 -2.44
C ASN A 63 -12.78 -11.73 -0.99
N PRO A 64 -13.86 -11.25 -0.34
CA PRO A 64 -13.76 -10.60 0.96
C PRO A 64 -13.24 -11.53 2.06
N GLU A 65 -13.51 -12.84 1.96
CA GLU A 65 -13.01 -13.88 2.87
C GLU A 65 -11.48 -13.98 2.92
N GLN A 66 -10.78 -13.53 1.87
CA GLN A 66 -9.31 -13.54 1.82
C GLN A 66 -8.70 -12.29 2.47
N LYS A 67 -9.53 -11.30 2.82
CA LYS A 67 -9.05 -10.06 3.43
C LYS A 67 -8.51 -10.35 4.84
N PRO A 68 -7.31 -9.88 5.19
CA PRO A 68 -6.82 -9.97 6.56
C PRO A 68 -7.80 -9.30 7.53
N SER A 69 -8.22 -10.03 8.56
CA SER A 69 -9.11 -9.51 9.60
C SER A 69 -8.43 -8.44 10.48
N MET A 70 -7.12 -8.57 10.66
CA MET A 70 -6.30 -7.62 11.42
C MET A 70 -4.91 -7.48 10.78
N LEU A 71 -4.35 -6.28 10.87
CA LEU A 71 -2.96 -6.03 10.50
C LEU A 71 -2.07 -6.16 11.73
N ARG A 72 -0.98 -6.93 11.60
CA ARG A 72 0.04 -7.09 12.64
C ARG A 72 1.33 -6.38 12.27
N ARG A 73 2.12 -6.01 13.26
CA ARG A 73 3.48 -5.52 13.01
C ARG A 73 4.39 -6.62 12.47
N LYS A 74 5.40 -6.21 11.70
CA LYS A 74 6.49 -7.09 11.28
C LYS A 74 7.27 -7.60 12.48
N THR A 75 7.70 -8.85 12.40
CA THR A 75 8.68 -9.44 13.30
C THR A 75 10.09 -8.95 12.94
N ILE A 76 11.03 -9.14 13.86
CA ILE A 76 12.45 -8.77 13.67
C ILE A 76 13.05 -9.52 12.46
N LEU A 77 12.71 -10.79 12.30
CA LEU A 77 13.16 -11.63 11.18
C LEU A 77 12.67 -11.09 9.83
N GLU A 78 11.40 -10.69 9.75
CA GLU A 78 10.82 -10.10 8.54
C GLU A 78 11.51 -8.77 8.17
N LEU A 79 11.78 -7.92 9.16
CA LEU A 79 12.50 -6.64 8.96
C LEU A 79 13.93 -6.85 8.43
N LEU A 80 14.63 -7.85 8.96
CA LEU A 80 16.00 -8.19 8.51
C LEU A 80 16.00 -8.74 7.08
N ASN A 81 15.04 -9.61 6.76
CA ASN A 81 14.96 -10.23 5.44
C ASN A 81 14.69 -9.18 4.33
N GLU A 82 13.83 -8.19 4.59
CA GLU A 82 13.57 -7.10 3.63
C GLU A 82 14.82 -6.25 3.34
N LYS A 83 15.65 -5.97 4.35
CA LYS A 83 16.93 -5.26 4.16
C LYS A 83 17.88 -6.07 3.28
N ASN A 84 17.99 -7.38 3.52
CA ASN A 84 18.86 -8.26 2.74
C ASN A 84 18.41 -8.37 1.28
N GLN A 85 17.11 -8.42 1.00
CA GLN A 85 16.59 -8.46 -0.37
C GLN A 85 16.90 -7.17 -1.15
N LYS A 86 16.83 -5.99 -0.51
CA LYS A 86 17.21 -4.73 -1.14
C LYS A 86 18.68 -4.71 -1.56
N VAL A 87 19.57 -5.20 -0.68
CA VAL A 87 21.01 -5.30 -0.96
C VAL A 87 21.26 -6.28 -2.11
N LYS A 88 20.64 -7.47 -2.08
CA LYS A 88 20.76 -8.49 -3.12
C LYS A 88 20.31 -7.98 -4.49
N ASN A 89 19.18 -7.27 -4.55
CA ASN A 89 18.68 -6.70 -5.81
C ASN A 89 19.57 -5.58 -6.36
N LYS A 90 20.20 -4.79 -5.48
CA LYS A 90 21.19 -3.76 -5.89
C LYS A 90 22.44 -4.41 -6.48
N ILE A 91 22.96 -5.45 -5.84
CA ILE A 91 24.09 -6.23 -6.34
C ILE A 91 23.74 -6.83 -7.70
N ARG A 92 22.61 -7.54 -7.82
CA ARG A 92 22.19 -8.15 -9.09
C ARG A 92 22.11 -7.13 -10.24
N ARG A 93 21.65 -5.91 -9.99
CA ARG A 93 21.59 -4.84 -11.01
C ARG A 93 22.94 -4.23 -11.37
N ALA A 94 23.96 -4.38 -10.53
CA ALA A 94 25.31 -3.91 -10.81
C ALA A 94 26.14 -4.92 -11.61
N PHE A 95 25.70 -6.19 -11.65
CA PHE A 95 26.37 -7.31 -12.32
C PHE A 95 25.58 -7.84 -13.54
N VAL A 96 24.54 -7.12 -13.98
CA VAL A 96 23.80 -7.31 -15.24
C VAL A 96 23.92 -6.02 -16.04
#